data_AF-A0A8C4JTU1-F1
#
_entry.id   AF-A0A8C4JTU1-F1
#
_cell.length_a   1.000
_cell.length_b   1.000
_cell.length_c   1.000
_cell.angle_alpha   90.00
_cell.angle_beta   90.00
_cell.angle_gamma   90.00
#
_symmetry.space_group_name_H-M   'P 1'
#
loop_
_entity.id
_entity.type
_entity.pdbx_description
1 polymer ?
#
loop_
_entity_poly.entity_id
_entity_poly.type
_entity_poly.pdbx_seq_one_letter_code
_entity_poly.pdbx_strand_id
1 'polypeptide(L)'
;MGEWKNDKRSGFGISERSNGMKYEGEWLNNRRHGYGCTMFPDGTKEEGKYKNNVKRWNMYIAFWETLKSLKNPLKQESRRNLSWGYQILLTVGV
;
A
#
# COMPACT_ATOMS: atom_id res chain seq x y z
N MET A 1 -19.56 -2.14 7.58
CA MET A 1 -20.19 -0.84 7.27
C MET A 1 -19.59 -0.32 5.97
N GLY A 2 -20.39 0.08 4.98
CA GLY A 2 -19.87 0.61 3.73
C GLY A 2 -20.97 0.92 2.73
N GLU A 3 -20.61 1.68 1.70
CA GLU A 3 -21.52 2.07 0.63
C GLU A 3 -21.71 0.96 -0.42
N TRP A 4 -22.95 0.79 -0.88
CA TRP A 4 -23.36 -0.21 -1.87
C TRP A 4 -24.13 0.44 -3.01
N LYS A 5 -23.86 -0.02 -4.24
CA LYS A 5 -24.57 0.37 -5.46
C LYS A 5 -24.77 -0.86 -6.33
N ASN A 6 -26.01 -1.15 -6.73
CA ASN A 6 -26.37 -2.29 -7.58
C ASN A 6 -25.79 -3.63 -7.05
N ASP A 7 -26.01 -3.92 -5.76
CA ASP A 7 -25.50 -5.12 -5.06
C ASP A 7 -23.97 -5.29 -5.08
N LYS A 8 -23.25 -4.20 -5.33
CA LYS A 8 -21.79 -4.14 -5.32
C LYS A 8 -21.31 -3.05 -4.36
N ARG A 9 -20.26 -3.34 -3.61
CA ARG A 9 -19.55 -2.35 -2.80
C ARG A 9 -19.04 -1.25 -3.72
N SER A 10 -19.37 -0.01 -3.39
CA SER A 10 -19.01 1.17 -4.16
C SER A 10 -19.02 2.37 -3.23
N GLY A 11 -17.91 3.11 -3.13
CA GLY A 11 -17.73 4.17 -2.14
C GLY A 11 -16.82 3.73 -0.98
N PHE A 12 -16.81 4.47 0.13
CA PHE A 12 -15.95 4.11 1.26
C PHE A 12 -16.56 2.96 2.08
N GLY A 13 -15.72 2.04 2.54
CA GLY A 13 -16.22 0.91 3.32
C GLY A 13 -15.14 0.09 4.02
N ILE A 14 -15.59 -0.56 5.10
CA ILE A 14 -14.79 -1.46 5.91
C ILE A 14 -15.20 -2.90 5.59
N SER A 15 -14.22 -3.72 5.24
CA SER A 15 -14.34 -5.16 5.05
C SER A 15 -13.49 -5.89 6.07
N GLU A 16 -14.15 -6.65 6.93
CA GLU A 16 -13.49 -7.53 7.88
C GLU A 16 -13.56 -8.97 7.37
N ARG A 17 -12.48 -9.72 7.54
CA ARG A 17 -12.40 -11.14 7.23
C ARG A 17 -12.44 -11.95 8.51
N SER A 18 -12.89 -13.19 8.40
CA SER A 18 -12.94 -14.15 9.53
C SER A 18 -11.57 -14.42 10.16
N ASN A 19 -10.48 -14.18 9.43
CA ASN A 19 -9.11 -14.31 9.96
C ASN A 19 -8.64 -13.06 10.74
N GLY A 20 -9.50 -12.07 11.01
CA GLY A 20 -9.17 -10.83 11.70
C GLY A 20 -8.54 -9.74 10.82
N MET A 21 -8.32 -10.00 9.53
CA MET A 21 -7.82 -8.99 8.60
C MET A 21 -8.92 -7.97 8.28
N LYS A 22 -8.61 -6.68 8.43
CA LYS A 22 -9.56 -5.58 8.22
C LYS A 22 -9.04 -4.65 7.12
N TYR A 23 -9.81 -4.48 6.06
CA TYR A 23 -9.57 -3.47 5.04
C TYR A 23 -10.51 -2.30 5.26
N GLU A 24 -9.97 -1.09 5.23
CA GLU A 24 -10.71 0.17 5.28
C GLU A 24 -10.27 1.03 4.10
N GLY A 25 -11.20 1.41 3.23
CA GLY A 25 -10.85 2.21 2.06
C GLY A 25 -11.97 2.29 1.03
N GLU A 26 -11.62 2.85 -0.12
CA GLU A 26 -12.58 3.02 -1.22
C GLU A 26 -12.79 1.71 -2.00
N TRP A 27 -14.03 1.53 -2.45
CA TRP A 27 -14.50 0.41 -3.24
C TRP A 27 -15.14 0.91 -4.53
N LEU A 28 -15.02 0.13 -5.60
CA LEU A 28 -15.72 0.35 -6.85
C LEU A 28 -16.06 -1.01 -7.46
N ASN A 29 -17.35 -1.31 -7.60
CA ASN A 29 -17.85 -2.58 -8.17
C ASN A 29 -17.23 -3.82 -7.50
N ASN A 30 -17.28 -3.91 -6.16
CA ASN A 30 -16.67 -5.00 -5.36
C ASN A 30 -15.14 -5.11 -5.45
N ARG A 31 -14.45 -4.10 -6.02
CA ARG A 31 -12.99 -4.05 -6.07
C ARG A 31 -12.47 -2.88 -5.24
N ARG A 32 -11.35 -3.08 -4.56
CA ARG A 32 -10.58 -2.00 -3.92
C ARG A 32 -10.19 -0.97 -4.97
N HIS A 33 -10.47 0.29 -4.66
CA HIS A 33 -10.18 1.46 -5.48
C HIS A 33 -9.63 2.58 -4.58
N GLY A 34 -9.15 3.67 -5.17
CA GLY A 34 -8.77 4.87 -4.43
C GLY A 34 -7.71 4.60 -3.35
N TYR A 35 -7.80 5.26 -2.21
CA TYR A 35 -6.93 4.97 -1.06
C TYR A 35 -7.55 3.91 -0.14
N GLY A 36 -6.70 3.09 0.47
CA GLY A 36 -7.11 2.15 1.51
C GLY A 36 -5.97 1.68 2.39
N CYS A 37 -6.33 1.21 3.58
CA CYS A 37 -5.46 0.64 4.61
C CYS A 37 -5.93 -0.79 4.93
N THR A 38 -5.01 -1.75 4.90
CA THR A 38 -5.25 -3.11 5.39
C THR A 38 -4.55 -3.26 6.73
N MET A 39 -5.30 -3.60 7.77
CA MET A 39 -4.81 -3.99 9.08
C MET A 39 -4.80 -5.51 9.17
N PHE A 40 -3.66 -6.05 9.56
CA PHE A 40 -3.48 -7.48 9.77
C PHE A 40 -3.66 -7.84 11.25
N PRO A 41 -3.96 -9.12 11.57
CA PRO A 41 -4.15 -9.57 12.95
C PRO A 41 -2.92 -9.38 13.85
N ASP A 42 -1.72 -9.32 13.26
CA ASP A 42 -0.46 -9.06 13.96
C ASP A 42 -0.25 -7.56 14.28
N GLY A 43 -1.20 -6.70 13.92
CA GLY A 43 -1.14 -5.25 14.10
C GLY A 43 -0.39 -4.50 12.99
N THR A 44 0.19 -5.21 12.01
CA THR A 44 0.83 -4.56 10.86
C THR A 44 -0.22 -3.86 9.98
N LYS A 45 0.20 -2.77 9.34
CA LYS A 45 -0.67 -1.93 8.50
C LYS A 45 -0.06 -1.74 7.12
N GLU A 46 -0.87 -1.96 6.10
CA GLU A 46 -0.51 -1.70 4.71
C GLU A 46 -1.43 -0.69 4.06
N GLU A 47 -0.89 0.51 3.84
CA GLU A 47 -1.57 1.60 3.14
C GLU A 47 -1.17 1.62 1.66
N GLY A 48 -2.07 2.08 0.80
CA GLY A 48 -1.78 2.27 -0.61
C GLY A 48 -2.94 2.79 -1.44
N LYS A 49 -2.62 3.17 -2.68
CA LYS A 49 -3.62 3.41 -3.71
C LYS A 49 -3.95 2.11 -4.42
N TYR A 50 -5.23 1.84 -4.64
CA TYR A 50 -5.72 0.69 -5.38
C TYR A 50 -6.42 1.13 -6.66
N LYS A 51 -6.25 0.36 -7.73
CA LYS A 51 -7.06 0.46 -8.95
C LYS A 51 -7.46 -0.96 -9.35
N ASN A 52 -8.75 -1.29 -9.24
CA ASN A 52 -9.29 -2.61 -9.57
C ASN A 52 -8.58 -3.75 -8.82
N ASN A 53 -8.49 -3.65 -7.48
CA ASN A 53 -7.75 -4.58 -6.60
C ASN A 53 -6.23 -4.58 -6.73
N VAL A 54 -5.64 -3.90 -7.71
CA VAL A 54 -4.18 -3.79 -7.86
C VAL A 54 -3.68 -2.59 -7.08
N LYS A 55 -2.76 -2.82 -6.14
CA LYS A 55 -2.05 -1.75 -5.44
C LYS A 55 -1.15 -1.03 -6.44
N ARG A 56 -1.44 0.23 -6.73
CA ARG A 56 -0.57 1.10 -7.54
C ARG A 56 0.60 1.56 -6.68
N TRP A 57 1.79 1.18 -7.12
CA TRP A 57 3.01 1.84 -6.70
C TRP A 57 3.22 3.10 -7.52
N ASN A 58 3.31 4.25 -6.84
CA ASN A 58 3.76 5.47 -7.49
C ASN A 58 5.29 5.49 -7.44
N MET A 59 5.92 5.18 -8.57
CA MET A 59 7.39 5.18 -8.73
C MET A 59 8.02 6.49 -8.24
N TYR A 60 7.36 7.63 -8.48
CA TYR A 60 7.82 8.93 -8.01
C TYR A 60 7.82 9.00 -6.47
N ILE A 61 6.72 8.61 -5.82
CA ILE A 61 6.67 8.60 -4.34
C ILE A 61 7.71 7.64 -3.75
N ALA A 62 7.88 6.46 -4.36
CA ALA A 62 8.92 5.52 -3.96
C ALA A 62 10.30 6.18 -4.01
N PHE A 63 10.62 6.82 -5.15
CA PHE A 63 11.87 7.55 -5.32
C PHE A 63 12.06 8.66 -4.29
N TRP A 64 11.03 9.47 -4.01
CA TRP A 64 11.13 10.55 -3.01
C TRP A 64 11.26 10.07 -1.57
N GLU A 65 10.57 8.99 -1.18
CA GLU A 65 10.76 8.38 0.13
C GLU A 65 12.16 7.78 0.27
N THR A 66 12.69 7.16 -0.79
CA THR A 66 14.08 6.71 -0.84
C THR A 66 15.03 7.89 -0.67
N LEU A 67 14.85 8.99 -1.42
CA LEU A 67 15.68 10.19 -1.27
C LEU A 67 15.59 10.81 0.14
N LYS A 68 14.41 10.83 0.77
CA LYS A 68 14.24 11.28 2.17
C LYS A 68 15.01 10.39 3.14
N SER A 69 14.99 9.07 2.94
CA SER A 69 15.70 8.10 3.79
C SER A 69 17.23 8.21 3.66
N LEU A 70 17.72 8.57 2.48
CA LEU A 70 19.15 8.82 2.24
C LEU A 70 19.61 10.13 2.91
N LYS A 71 18.72 11.12 3.04
CA LYS A 71 19.01 12.41 3.71
C LYS A 71 18.94 12.37 5.23
N ASN A 72 18.49 11.26 5.85
CA ASN A 72 18.40 11.14 7.30
C ASN A 72 19.13 9.87 7.82
N PRO A 73 20.47 9.93 7.96
CA PRO A 73 21.30 8.77 8.29
C PRO A 73 21.02 8.16 9.67
N LEU A 74 20.39 8.90 10.59
CA LEU A 74 20.15 8.48 11.97
C LEU A 74 18.94 7.53 12.17
N LYS A 75 18.19 7.20 11.11
CA LYS A 75 17.04 6.27 11.18
C LYS A 75 17.24 4.94 10.43
N GLN A 76 18.42 4.70 9.86
CA GLN A 76 18.65 3.56 8.95
C GLN A 76 18.82 2.19 9.65
N GLU A 77 18.86 2.12 10.98
CA GLU A 77 19.14 0.85 11.67
C GLU A 77 17.94 -0.09 11.87
N SER A 78 16.69 0.33 11.66
CA SER A 78 15.52 -0.54 11.95
C SER A 78 14.87 -1.23 10.75
N ARG A 79 15.39 -1.05 9.52
CA ARG A 79 14.77 -1.61 8.29
C ARG A 79 15.72 -2.43 7.40
N ARG A 80 16.78 -3.03 7.96
CA ARG A 80 17.73 -3.90 7.23
C ARG A 80 17.19 -5.26 6.75
N ASN A 81 15.87 -5.44 6.59
CA ASN A 81 15.27 -6.69 6.08
C ASN A 81 14.41 -6.52 4.80
N LEU A 82 14.56 -5.42 4.06
CA LEU A 82 14.01 -5.29 2.70
C LEU A 82 15.14 -5.31 1.66
N SER A 83 15.99 -6.34 1.73
CA SER A 83 17.06 -6.61 0.77
C SER A 83 16.55 -7.47 -0.39
N TRP A 84 15.64 -6.96 -1.23
CA TRP A 84 15.30 -7.57 -2.53
C TRP A 84 14.95 -6.51 -3.61
N GLY A 85 15.49 -5.29 -3.48
CA GLY A 85 15.18 -4.18 -4.41
C GLY A 85 16.38 -3.45 -5.01
N TYR A 86 17.61 -3.74 -4.57
CA TYR A 86 18.81 -3.03 -5.03
C TYR A 86 19.62 -3.90 -5.98
N GLN A 87 19.15 -4.07 -7.22
CA GLN A 87 19.99 -4.61 -8.29
C GLN A 87 19.68 -4.05 -9.69
N ILE A 88 18.92 -2.94 -9.84
CA ILE A 88 18.49 -2.47 -11.19
C ILE A 88 18.88 -1.01 -11.51
N LEU A 89 19.77 -0.35 -10.76
CA LEU A 89 20.14 1.05 -11.09
C LEU A 89 21.65 1.34 -11.09
N LEU A 90 22.47 0.40 -11.56
CA LEU A 90 23.88 0.71 -11.91
C LEU A 90 24.29 0.25 -13.32
N THR A 91 23.34 -0.11 -14.20
CA THR A 91 23.66 -0.61 -15.56
C THR A 91 23.20 0.29 -16.72
N VAL A 92 22.70 1.49 -16.47
CA VAL A 92 22.52 2.52 -17.50
C VAL A 92 22.84 3.86 -16.84
N GLY A 93 23.84 4.64 -17.19
CA GLY A 93 24.86 4.64 -18.21
C GLY A 93 25.70 5.90 -17.94
N VAL A 94 26.97 5.85 -18.32
CA VAL A 94 27.90 6.99 -18.41
C VAL A 94 27.31 8.12 -19.24
#